data_AF-A0A800FJV6-F1
#
_entry.id   AF-A0A800FJV6-F1
#
_cell.length_a   1.000
_cell.length_b   1.000
_cell.length_c   1.000
_cell.angle_alpha   90.00
_cell.angle_beta   90.00
_cell.angle_gamma   90.00
#
_symmetry.space_group_name_H-M   'P 1'
#
loop_
_entity.id
_entity.type
_entity.pdbx_description
1 polymer ?
#
loop_
_entity_poly.entity_id
_entity_poly.type
_entity_poly.pdbx_seq_one_letter_code
_entity_poly.pdbx_strand_id
1 'polypeptide(L)'
;MLSGDNTISCAHCHHPDLGFTDNRALSMGRGGSGIGQDRKGGEVLRRGSPTIWNSAYNHLQFWDGRADDLEHQASFPIQDMKEMAQDKDELVQELLQVPEYVQLFNEVFGNSAGPALTFENITFAIASFERTIIANNSRFDKYAQGDHLALSRSERHGLNLFRSLKTRCFECHNFPTFNNPDFKVVGVPEINDQEPDLGRAEIAGKGYERAFKVPTLRNIALTAPYMHNGAFQTLDEVIDFDAAGGGAAHGFKPATLDDKIRKFELSTDERQDMVAFLHALTDESNKPVIPDKVPSGLSVVPSLENQSIELAGHMDEFEKPEQVILKRAGKRIIVDPSQTIQDGIEMAQAGDTVMVFPGEYSETLMIDKSNITIMGQQKDDAWPILNGQNRLPDAAVGTGSNIEINGFVIKDYTANGLMLNRSMAVTFRNIHCDN
;
A
#
# COMPACT_ATOMS: atom_id res chain seq x y z
N MET A 1 22.66 -3.34 22.85
CA MET A 1 23.15 -2.02 23.27
C MET A 1 22.04 -1.00 23.20
N LEU A 2 21.21 -1.01 22.16
CA LEU A 2 20.09 -0.07 22.05
C LEU A 2 18.97 -0.24 23.09
N SER A 3 18.89 -1.37 23.81
CA SER A 3 17.95 -1.55 24.94
C SER A 3 18.70 -1.58 26.27
N GLY A 4 18.09 -1.08 27.35
CA GLY A 4 18.76 -0.92 28.65
C GLY A 4 19.20 -2.23 29.30
N ASP A 5 18.59 -3.35 28.90
CA ASP A 5 18.99 -4.70 29.33
C ASP A 5 19.76 -5.50 28.27
N ASN A 6 20.07 -4.86 27.13
CA ASN A 6 20.77 -5.46 26.00
C ASN A 6 20.08 -6.67 25.34
N THR A 7 18.78 -6.86 25.56
CA THR A 7 18.01 -7.99 25.02
C THR A 7 17.20 -7.66 23.75
N ILE A 8 17.02 -6.38 23.41
CA ILE A 8 16.14 -5.95 22.31
C ILE A 8 16.92 -5.07 21.32
N SER A 9 16.58 -5.24 20.04
CA SER A 9 16.98 -4.40 18.92
C SER A 9 15.74 -3.97 18.14
N CYS A 10 15.89 -2.98 17.24
CA CYS A 10 14.81 -2.56 16.33
C CYS A 10 14.19 -3.76 15.59
N ALA A 11 15.01 -4.74 15.20
CA ALA A 11 14.60 -5.92 14.44
C ALA A 11 13.73 -6.91 15.23
N HIS A 12 13.56 -6.75 16.55
CA HIS A 12 12.57 -7.54 17.31
C HIS A 12 11.13 -7.10 17.06
N CYS A 13 10.94 -5.82 16.71
CA CYS A 13 9.63 -5.24 16.36
C CYS A 13 9.50 -4.96 14.86
N HIS A 14 10.62 -4.74 14.16
CA HIS A 14 10.67 -4.46 12.73
C HIS A 14 11.54 -5.50 12.02
N HIS A 15 11.10 -6.75 12.05
CA HIS A 15 11.90 -7.86 11.55
C HIS A 15 11.95 -7.86 10.02
N PRO A 16 13.14 -7.92 9.37
CA PRO A 16 13.25 -7.84 7.92
C PRO A 16 12.40 -8.88 7.18
N ASP A 17 12.36 -10.13 7.68
CA ASP A 17 11.56 -11.20 7.07
C ASP A 17 10.05 -11.10 7.32
N LEU A 18 9.60 -10.23 8.23
CA LEU A 18 8.18 -10.05 8.58
C LEU A 18 7.61 -8.75 7.99
N GLY A 19 8.11 -8.35 6.81
CA GLY A 19 7.75 -7.10 6.16
C GLY A 19 8.13 -5.86 6.97
N PHE A 20 9.19 -5.96 7.79
CA PHE A 20 9.59 -4.95 8.78
C PHE A 20 8.51 -4.63 9.83
N THR A 21 7.74 -5.64 10.21
CA THR A 21 6.86 -5.63 11.39
C THR A 21 7.24 -6.79 12.32
N ASP A 22 6.42 -7.08 13.33
CA ASP A 22 6.55 -8.27 14.17
C ASP A 22 5.44 -9.31 13.93
N ASN A 23 4.58 -9.12 12.90
CA ASN A 23 3.37 -9.93 12.68
C ASN A 23 2.49 -10.11 13.94
N ARG A 24 2.45 -9.10 14.83
CA ARG A 24 1.58 -9.09 16.02
C ARG A 24 0.55 -7.98 15.92
N ALA A 25 -0.62 -8.20 16.52
CA ALA A 25 -1.63 -7.17 16.65
C ALA A 25 -1.18 -6.00 17.54
N LEU A 26 -0.58 -6.36 18.69
CA LEU A 26 0.05 -5.44 19.61
C LEU A 26 1.50 -5.89 19.82
N SER A 27 2.43 -4.97 19.57
CA SER A 27 3.86 -5.24 19.74
C SER A 27 4.21 -5.47 21.20
N MET A 28 5.34 -6.14 21.42
CA MET A 28 5.81 -6.52 22.76
C MET A 28 7.24 -6.04 22.97
N GLY A 29 7.44 -5.07 23.85
CA GLY A 29 8.73 -4.46 24.13
C GLY A 29 9.53 -5.18 25.21
N ARG A 30 10.03 -4.42 26.19
CA ARG A 30 10.99 -4.85 27.22
C ARG A 30 10.53 -6.11 27.96
N GLY A 31 11.50 -6.96 28.32
CA GLY A 31 11.26 -8.19 29.06
C GLY A 31 10.72 -9.34 28.21
N GLY A 32 10.42 -9.08 26.93
CA GLY A 32 9.99 -10.10 25.99
C GLY A 32 11.13 -11.01 25.54
N SER A 33 10.81 -12.28 25.35
CA SER A 33 11.70 -13.30 24.80
C SER A 33 11.07 -13.91 23.54
N GLY A 34 11.89 -14.24 22.54
CA GLY A 34 11.42 -14.65 21.21
C GLY A 34 11.16 -13.48 20.27
N ILE A 35 10.70 -13.80 19.06
CA ILE A 35 10.49 -12.85 17.95
C ILE A 35 9.15 -13.17 17.30
N GLY A 36 8.55 -12.20 16.64
CA GLY A 36 7.32 -12.40 15.89
C GLY A 36 6.14 -12.80 16.78
N GLN A 37 5.31 -13.71 16.29
CA GLN A 37 4.19 -14.28 17.05
C GLN A 37 4.64 -15.08 18.28
N ASP A 38 5.85 -15.66 18.24
CA ASP A 38 6.40 -16.45 19.35
C ASP A 38 6.93 -15.60 20.50
N ARG A 39 7.02 -14.28 20.33
CA ARG A 39 7.48 -13.36 21.38
C ARG A 39 6.52 -13.34 22.58
N LYS A 40 7.05 -13.58 23.79
CA LYS A 40 6.28 -13.75 25.03
C LYS A 40 6.95 -13.07 26.23
N GLY A 41 6.12 -12.68 27.21
CA GLY A 41 6.57 -12.25 28.55
C GLY A 41 6.98 -10.77 28.70
N GLY A 42 6.96 -9.99 27.62
CA GLY A 42 7.31 -8.58 27.65
C GLY A 42 6.12 -7.64 27.82
N GLU A 43 6.43 -6.35 27.95
CA GLU A 43 5.46 -5.26 28.02
C GLU A 43 4.67 -5.15 26.70
N VAL A 44 3.34 -5.29 26.78
CA VAL A 44 2.46 -5.18 25.61
C VAL A 44 2.17 -3.71 25.33
N LEU A 45 2.43 -3.29 24.09
CA LEU A 45 2.18 -1.93 23.62
C LEU A 45 0.72 -1.72 23.22
N ARG A 46 0.30 -0.46 23.04
CA ARG A 46 -1.08 -0.12 22.64
C ARG A 46 -1.35 -0.33 21.15
N ARG A 47 -0.30 -0.50 20.34
CA ARG A 47 -0.36 -0.61 18.86
C ARG A 47 0.58 -1.68 18.34
N GLY A 48 0.31 -2.16 17.13
CA GLY A 48 1.25 -2.95 16.34
C GLY A 48 2.34 -2.07 15.72
N SER A 49 3.50 -2.65 15.51
CA SER A 49 4.63 -2.02 14.81
C SER A 49 4.26 -1.76 13.34
N PRO A 50 4.23 -0.51 12.86
CA PRO A 50 4.06 -0.26 11.43
C PRO A 50 5.30 -0.73 10.66
N THR A 51 5.14 -1.07 9.39
CA THR A 51 6.30 -1.35 8.52
C THR A 51 7.19 -0.11 8.38
N ILE A 52 8.50 -0.32 8.24
CA ILE A 52 9.45 0.74 7.86
C ILE A 52 9.69 0.82 6.35
N TRP A 53 9.07 -0.06 5.54
CA TRP A 53 9.09 0.10 4.09
C TRP A 53 8.58 1.49 3.70
N ASN A 54 9.37 2.22 2.92
CA ASN A 54 9.03 3.56 2.43
C ASN A 54 8.74 4.60 3.52
N SER A 55 9.21 4.38 4.76
CA SER A 55 9.06 5.36 5.86
C SER A 55 9.76 6.70 5.57
N ALA A 56 10.77 6.68 4.70
CA ALA A 56 11.45 7.85 4.14
C ALA A 56 10.51 8.89 3.51
N TYR A 57 9.35 8.45 3.01
CA TYR A 57 8.36 9.31 2.35
C TYR A 57 7.21 9.73 3.27
N ASN A 58 7.22 9.32 4.53
CA ASN A 58 6.24 9.79 5.50
C ASN A 58 6.53 11.24 5.87
N HIS A 59 5.46 12.05 5.97
CA HIS A 59 5.55 13.43 6.45
C HIS A 59 5.68 13.53 7.97
N LEU A 60 5.11 12.57 8.69
CA LEU A 60 5.20 12.39 10.14
C LEU A 60 5.31 10.90 10.43
N GLN A 61 6.01 10.52 11.50
CA GLN A 61 6.21 9.12 11.90
C GLN A 61 5.26 8.70 13.03
N PHE A 62 5.19 7.38 13.26
CA PHE A 62 4.17 6.71 14.08
C PHE A 62 2.73 6.79 13.52
N TRP A 63 1.85 5.98 14.08
CA TRP A 63 0.43 5.96 13.75
C TRP A 63 -0.30 7.28 14.09
N ASP A 64 0.17 8.02 15.10
CA ASP A 64 -0.39 9.28 15.59
C ASP A 64 0.39 10.52 15.14
N GLY A 65 1.44 10.36 14.33
CA GLY A 65 2.23 11.48 13.83
C GLY A 65 3.00 12.26 14.89
N ARG A 66 3.32 11.67 16.04
CA ARG A 66 3.98 12.41 17.15
C ARG A 66 5.44 12.79 16.88
N ALA A 67 6.07 12.19 15.87
CA ALA A 67 7.44 12.49 15.47
C ALA A 67 7.46 13.15 14.08
N ASP A 68 8.25 14.21 13.97
CA ASP A 68 8.30 15.07 12.77
C ASP A 68 9.08 14.41 11.61
N ASP A 69 10.06 13.58 11.93
CA ASP A 69 10.93 12.89 10.99
C ASP A 69 11.48 11.57 11.59
N LEU A 70 12.34 10.88 10.83
CA LEU A 70 12.91 9.59 11.24
C LEU A 70 13.93 9.74 12.37
N GLU A 71 14.66 10.84 12.42
CA GLU A 71 15.61 11.16 13.49
C GLU A 71 14.89 11.34 14.83
N HIS A 72 13.81 12.12 14.83
CA HIS A 72 12.94 12.29 15.98
C HIS A 72 12.29 10.95 16.36
N GLN A 73 11.79 10.19 15.38
CA GLN A 73 11.21 8.86 15.61
C GLN A 73 12.20 7.91 16.30
N ALA A 74 13.43 7.78 15.80
CA ALA A 74 14.44 6.86 16.32
C ALA A 74 14.79 7.15 17.79
N SER A 75 14.62 8.40 18.23
CA SER A 75 14.85 8.79 19.63
C SER A 75 13.80 8.26 20.62
N PHE A 76 12.58 7.93 20.17
CA PHE A 76 11.47 7.51 21.04
C PHE A 76 11.61 6.05 21.53
N PRO A 77 11.66 5.01 20.66
CA PRO A 77 11.66 3.61 21.11
C PRO A 77 12.83 3.27 22.01
N ILE A 78 13.99 3.89 21.76
CA ILE A 78 15.20 3.69 22.55
C ILE A 78 14.93 4.06 24.03
N GLN A 79 14.24 5.17 24.27
CA GLN A 79 14.04 5.71 25.63
C GLN A 79 12.71 5.30 26.26
N ASP A 80 11.72 4.82 25.49
CA ASP A 80 10.42 4.43 26.04
C ASP A 80 10.56 3.22 26.98
N MET A 81 10.03 3.36 28.19
CA MET A 81 10.17 2.38 29.27
C MET A 81 9.46 1.05 29.01
N LYS A 82 8.47 1.03 28.12
CA LYS A 82 7.78 -0.20 27.68
C LYS A 82 8.43 -0.81 26.44
N GLU A 83 9.20 -0.04 25.68
CA GLU A 83 9.88 -0.50 24.47
C GLU A 83 11.32 -0.96 24.79
N MET A 84 12.34 -0.13 24.55
CA MET A 84 13.75 -0.52 24.73
C MET A 84 14.33 -0.06 26.08
N ALA A 85 13.70 0.91 26.75
CA ALA A 85 14.03 1.40 28.08
C ALA A 85 15.53 1.66 28.33
N GLN A 86 16.20 2.27 27.36
CA GLN A 86 17.60 2.66 27.44
C GLN A 86 17.73 4.15 27.76
N ASP A 87 18.66 4.50 28.65
CA ASP A 87 19.05 5.88 28.86
C ASP A 87 20.01 6.33 27.75
N LYS A 88 19.79 7.53 27.20
CA LYS A 88 20.55 8.02 26.06
C LYS A 88 22.04 8.25 26.38
N ASP A 89 22.37 8.65 27.61
CA ASP A 89 23.73 8.96 28.00
C ASP A 89 24.47 7.65 28.35
N GLU A 90 23.78 6.71 29.00
CA GLU A 90 24.28 5.35 29.21
C GLU A 90 24.56 4.62 27.89
N LEU A 91 23.67 4.72 26.91
CA LEU A 91 23.86 4.16 25.56
C LEU A 91 25.16 4.66 24.91
N VAL A 92 25.41 5.97 24.99
CA VAL A 92 26.65 6.56 24.45
C VAL A 92 27.87 5.98 25.17
N GLN A 93 27.82 5.84 26.50
CA GLN A 93 28.92 5.24 27.25
C GLN A 93 29.16 3.78 26.88
N GLU A 94 28.10 2.98 26.70
CA GLU A 94 28.21 1.58 26.25
C GLU A 94 28.85 1.49 24.85
N LEU A 95 28.38 2.30 23.90
CA LEU A 95 28.90 2.30 22.54
C LEU A 95 30.37 2.73 22.46
N LEU A 96 30.81 3.64 23.35
CA LEU A 96 32.22 4.03 23.47
C LEU A 96 33.13 2.88 23.93
N GLN A 97 32.59 1.83 24.56
CA GLN A 97 33.35 0.64 24.94
C GLN A 97 33.54 -0.37 23.79
N VAL A 98 32.95 -0.13 22.61
CA VAL A 98 33.08 -0.99 21.43
C VAL A 98 33.98 -0.31 20.40
N PRO A 99 35.26 -0.71 20.28
CA PRO A 99 36.24 0.00 19.44
C PRO A 99 35.82 0.15 17.98
N GLU A 100 35.12 -0.85 17.43
CA GLU A 100 34.64 -0.83 16.05
C GLU A 100 33.53 0.21 15.84
N TYR A 101 32.59 0.40 16.79
CA TYR A 101 31.62 1.51 16.68
C TYR A 101 32.31 2.87 16.80
N VAL A 102 33.27 3.03 17.71
CA VAL A 102 34.05 4.28 17.81
C VAL A 102 34.74 4.59 16.49
N GLN A 103 35.36 3.61 15.84
CA GLN A 103 35.99 3.79 14.54
C GLN A 103 34.96 4.21 13.46
N LEU A 104 33.86 3.48 13.33
CA LEU A 104 32.83 3.74 12.31
C LEU A 104 32.18 5.12 12.48
N PHE A 105 31.87 5.53 13.71
CA PHE A 105 31.32 6.87 13.97
C PHE A 105 32.34 7.96 13.65
N ASN A 106 33.63 7.78 13.98
CA ASN A 106 34.67 8.75 13.63
C ASN A 106 34.88 8.88 12.12
N GLU A 107 34.72 7.80 11.36
CA GLU A 107 34.82 7.85 9.89
C GLU A 107 33.75 8.75 9.26
N VAL A 108 32.52 8.70 9.78
CA VAL A 108 31.39 9.47 9.22
C VAL A 108 31.28 10.87 9.83
N PHE A 109 31.45 11.01 11.15
CA PHE A 109 31.17 12.24 11.91
C PHE A 109 32.41 12.93 12.49
N GLY A 110 33.61 12.34 12.39
CA GLY A 110 34.82 12.85 13.05
C GLY A 110 35.35 14.19 12.53
N ASN A 111 34.85 14.66 11.38
CA ASN A 111 35.18 15.98 10.82
C ASN A 111 34.29 17.11 11.36
N SER A 112 33.29 16.79 12.19
CA SER A 112 32.38 17.76 12.80
C SER A 112 32.96 18.35 14.09
N ALA A 113 32.48 19.53 14.50
CA ALA A 113 32.85 20.11 15.78
C ALA A 113 32.18 19.34 16.94
N GLY A 114 32.93 18.45 17.61
CA GLY A 114 32.47 17.71 18.78
C GLY A 114 32.79 16.20 18.73
N PRO A 115 32.35 15.41 19.72
CA PRO A 115 32.48 13.96 19.69
C PRO A 115 31.72 13.36 18.50
N ALA A 116 32.32 12.38 17.81
CA ALA A 116 31.65 11.70 16.70
C ALA A 116 30.51 10.78 17.17
N LEU A 117 30.64 10.18 18.35
CA LEU A 117 29.64 9.30 18.93
C LEU A 117 28.79 10.10 19.93
N THR A 118 27.60 10.51 19.48
CA THR A 118 26.59 11.21 20.27
C THR A 118 25.24 10.52 20.05
N PHE A 119 24.28 10.74 20.96
CA PHE A 119 22.91 10.22 20.78
C PHE A 119 22.25 10.72 19.49
N GLU A 120 22.48 11.98 19.13
CA GLU A 120 22.02 12.57 17.88
C GLU A 120 22.61 11.87 16.65
N ASN A 121 23.92 11.62 16.62
CA ASN A 121 24.52 10.90 15.49
C ASN A 121 24.06 9.44 15.42
N ILE A 122 23.68 8.83 16.54
CA ILE A 122 23.05 7.50 16.56
C ILE A 122 21.68 7.55 15.87
N THR A 123 20.83 8.53 16.19
CA THR A 123 19.52 8.66 15.51
C THR A 123 19.70 8.99 14.03
N PHE A 124 20.71 9.79 13.65
CA PHE A 124 21.04 10.06 12.25
C PHE A 124 21.44 8.80 11.49
N ALA A 125 22.26 7.93 12.10
CA ALA A 125 22.66 6.67 11.49
C ALA A 125 21.47 5.73 11.27
N ILE A 126 20.58 5.61 12.26
CA ILE A 126 19.35 4.78 12.17
C ILE A 126 18.43 5.34 11.08
N ALA A 127 18.11 6.63 11.13
CA ALA A 127 17.25 7.28 10.16
C ALA A 127 17.83 7.20 8.73
N SER A 128 19.15 7.25 8.59
CA SER A 128 19.82 7.07 7.30
C SER A 128 19.67 5.65 6.76
N PHE A 129 19.76 4.63 7.63
CA PHE A 129 19.48 3.24 7.27
C PHE A 129 18.02 3.05 6.84
N GLU A 130 17.06 3.58 7.60
CA GLU A 130 15.62 3.48 7.28
C GLU A 130 15.30 4.09 5.91
N ARG A 131 16.00 5.18 5.53
CA ARG A 131 15.87 5.79 4.19
C ARG A 131 16.33 4.90 3.03
N THR A 132 17.05 3.82 3.30
CA THR A 132 17.44 2.83 2.28
C THR A 132 16.38 1.74 2.05
N ILE A 133 15.40 1.62 2.95
CA ILE A 133 14.39 0.56 2.93
C ILE A 133 13.24 0.96 2.01
N ILE A 134 13.48 0.86 0.71
CA ILE A 134 12.58 1.34 -0.34
C ILE A 134 11.99 0.20 -1.17
N ALA A 135 10.68 0.10 -1.21
CA ALA A 135 9.94 -0.74 -2.16
C ALA A 135 9.56 0.12 -3.39
N ASN A 136 10.11 -0.21 -4.56
CA ASN A 136 9.92 0.55 -5.81
C ASN A 136 10.08 -0.29 -7.10
N ASN A 137 10.09 -1.61 -6.98
CA ASN A 137 10.27 -2.56 -8.08
C ASN A 137 9.27 -3.73 -8.03
N SER A 138 8.10 -3.50 -7.40
CA SER A 138 6.98 -4.44 -7.39
C SER A 138 6.43 -4.69 -8.80
N ARG A 139 5.53 -5.67 -8.95
CA ARG A 139 4.82 -5.87 -10.23
C ARG A 139 4.05 -4.62 -10.66
N PHE A 140 3.43 -3.92 -9.70
CA PHE A 140 2.80 -2.63 -9.95
C PHE A 140 3.80 -1.58 -10.45
N ASP A 141 5.00 -1.49 -9.88
CA ASP A 141 6.01 -0.50 -10.31
C ASP A 141 6.45 -0.76 -11.76
N LYS A 142 6.66 -2.02 -12.14
CA LYS A 142 6.97 -2.40 -13.53
C LYS A 142 5.83 -2.04 -14.49
N TYR A 143 4.58 -2.29 -14.07
CA TYR A 143 3.40 -1.89 -14.84
C TYR A 143 3.30 -0.37 -15.01
N ALA A 144 3.52 0.40 -13.94
CA ALA A 144 3.54 1.85 -13.99
C ALA A 144 4.67 2.41 -14.88
N GLN A 145 5.76 1.68 -15.04
CA GLN A 145 6.86 2.01 -15.96
C GLN A 145 6.57 1.63 -17.43
N GLY A 146 5.43 1.00 -17.71
CA GLY A 146 4.97 0.65 -19.06
C GLY A 146 5.11 -0.82 -19.44
N ASP A 147 5.56 -1.69 -18.52
CA ASP A 147 5.46 -3.14 -18.72
C ASP A 147 4.02 -3.60 -18.46
N HIS A 148 3.16 -3.44 -19.45
CA HIS A 148 1.73 -3.75 -19.35
C HIS A 148 1.43 -5.22 -19.03
N LEU A 149 2.41 -6.11 -19.20
CA LEU A 149 2.29 -7.53 -18.88
C LEU A 149 2.80 -7.87 -17.47
N ALA A 150 3.32 -6.90 -16.72
CA ALA A 150 3.81 -7.11 -15.36
C ALA A 150 2.70 -7.40 -14.36
N LEU A 151 1.48 -6.88 -14.59
CA LEU A 151 0.29 -7.25 -13.82
C LEU A 151 -0.51 -8.30 -14.58
N SER A 152 -1.06 -9.28 -13.87
CA SER A 152 -2.07 -10.21 -14.39
C SER A 152 -3.41 -9.49 -14.63
N ARG A 153 -4.36 -10.15 -15.32
CA ARG A 153 -5.68 -9.56 -15.57
C ARG A 153 -6.43 -9.26 -14.26
N SER A 154 -6.36 -10.19 -13.30
CA SER A 154 -6.97 -10.04 -11.98
C SER A 154 -6.38 -8.85 -11.23
N GLU A 155 -5.05 -8.69 -11.25
CA GLU A 155 -4.38 -7.55 -10.62
C GLU A 155 -4.73 -6.21 -11.28
N ARG A 156 -4.90 -6.18 -12.61
CA ARG A 156 -5.34 -4.97 -13.32
C ARG A 156 -6.79 -4.61 -13.01
N HIS A 157 -7.67 -5.61 -12.94
CA HIS A 157 -9.05 -5.39 -12.47
C HIS A 157 -9.06 -4.87 -11.03
N GLY A 158 -8.23 -5.42 -10.13
CA GLY A 158 -8.08 -4.96 -8.77
C GLY A 158 -7.59 -3.52 -8.66
N LEU A 159 -6.59 -3.14 -9.46
CA LEU A 159 -6.13 -1.76 -9.59
C LEU A 159 -7.27 -0.83 -10.04
N ASN A 160 -8.07 -1.28 -11.00
CA ASN A 160 -9.22 -0.54 -11.50
C ASN A 160 -10.32 -0.38 -10.44
N LEU A 161 -10.59 -1.41 -9.65
CA LEU A 161 -11.47 -1.32 -8.49
C LEU A 161 -10.90 -0.34 -7.46
N PHE A 162 -9.62 -0.45 -7.11
CA PHE A 162 -8.95 0.40 -6.10
C PHE A 162 -9.04 1.90 -6.41
N ARG A 163 -8.94 2.27 -7.69
CA ARG A 163 -9.04 3.66 -8.15
C ARG A 163 -10.43 4.10 -8.58
N SER A 164 -11.42 3.22 -8.49
CA SER A 164 -12.79 3.52 -8.89
C SER A 164 -13.51 4.38 -7.85
N LEU A 165 -14.55 5.08 -8.28
CA LEU A 165 -15.50 5.74 -7.38
C LEU A 165 -16.38 4.75 -6.59
N LYS A 166 -16.39 3.47 -7.00
CA LYS A 166 -17.12 2.40 -6.30
C LYS A 166 -16.47 2.10 -4.93
N THR A 167 -15.15 1.95 -4.88
CA THR A 167 -14.42 1.61 -3.65
C THR A 167 -13.75 2.82 -2.99
N ARG A 168 -13.30 3.80 -3.80
CA ARG A 168 -12.68 5.06 -3.36
C ARG A 168 -11.39 4.90 -2.55
N CYS A 169 -10.74 3.73 -2.58
CA CYS A 169 -9.51 3.46 -1.83
C CYS A 169 -8.41 4.49 -2.15
N PHE A 170 -8.30 4.89 -3.42
CA PHE A 170 -7.34 5.88 -3.90
C PHE A 170 -7.49 7.28 -3.27
N GLU A 171 -8.66 7.64 -2.72
CA GLU A 171 -8.85 8.96 -2.12
C GLU A 171 -8.08 9.12 -0.79
N CYS A 172 -7.69 8.01 -0.17
CA CYS A 172 -6.82 7.98 1.01
C CYS A 172 -5.45 7.39 0.68
N HIS A 173 -5.36 6.33 -0.15
CA HIS A 173 -4.10 5.65 -0.45
C HIS A 173 -3.54 6.10 -1.82
N ASN A 174 -2.75 7.18 -1.81
CA ASN A 174 -2.30 7.84 -3.04
C ASN A 174 -1.00 7.24 -3.60
N PHE A 175 -0.87 7.23 -4.92
CA PHE A 175 0.40 6.92 -5.60
C PHE A 175 1.50 7.95 -5.23
N PRO A 176 2.79 7.55 -5.25
CA PRO A 176 3.31 6.22 -5.60
C PRO A 176 3.43 5.29 -4.38
N THR A 177 3.36 5.80 -3.16
CA THR A 177 3.61 5.04 -1.92
C THR A 177 2.36 4.41 -1.31
N PHE A 178 1.18 4.64 -1.90
CA PHE A 178 -0.10 4.17 -1.39
C PHE A 178 -0.37 4.61 0.06
N ASN A 179 0.07 5.82 0.40
CA ASN A 179 -0.14 6.47 1.70
C ASN A 179 -0.69 7.90 1.49
N ASN A 180 -0.93 8.61 2.60
CA ASN A 180 -1.29 10.02 2.59
C ASN A 180 -0.80 10.69 3.89
N PRO A 181 -0.30 11.95 3.86
CA PRO A 181 0.02 12.72 5.07
C PRO A 181 -1.16 12.90 6.05
N ASP A 182 -2.39 12.75 5.58
CA ASP A 182 -3.60 12.95 6.36
C ASP A 182 -3.78 11.90 7.48
N PHE A 183 -4.56 12.30 8.48
CA PHE A 183 -5.06 11.44 9.53
C PHE A 183 -6.54 11.15 9.29
N LYS A 184 -6.92 9.88 9.36
CA LYS A 184 -8.25 9.41 9.01
C LYS A 184 -8.86 8.62 10.15
N VAL A 185 -10.17 8.78 10.32
CA VAL A 185 -10.98 7.97 11.23
C VAL A 185 -11.82 7.03 10.37
N VAL A 186 -11.46 5.75 10.38
CA VAL A 186 -12.24 4.69 9.70
C VAL A 186 -13.10 3.87 10.67
N GLY A 187 -12.84 4.01 11.97
CA GLY A 187 -13.61 3.37 13.03
C GLY A 187 -13.27 1.90 13.26
N VAL A 188 -11.98 1.56 13.21
CA VAL A 188 -11.47 0.21 13.54
C VAL A 188 -11.94 -0.17 14.96
N PRO A 189 -12.47 -1.39 15.16
CA PRO A 189 -12.88 -1.86 16.48
C PRO A 189 -11.70 -1.93 17.46
N GLU A 190 -11.99 -1.70 18.75
CA GLU A 190 -11.04 -1.97 19.82
C GLU A 190 -10.91 -3.48 20.03
N ILE A 191 -9.69 -3.94 20.30
CA ILE A 191 -9.40 -5.37 20.52
C ILE A 191 -9.28 -5.75 22.01
N ASN A 192 -9.37 -4.76 22.91
CA ASN A 192 -9.33 -4.96 24.36
C ASN A 192 -10.13 -3.88 25.11
N ASP A 193 -10.40 -4.11 26.39
CA ASP A 193 -11.14 -3.19 27.26
C ASP A 193 -10.25 -2.09 27.89
N GLN A 194 -9.09 -1.77 27.28
CA GLN A 194 -8.22 -0.71 27.80
C GLN A 194 -8.81 0.68 27.49
N GLU A 195 -8.19 1.70 28.10
CA GLU A 195 -8.49 3.10 27.77
C GLU A 195 -8.40 3.33 26.25
N PRO A 196 -9.44 3.91 25.63
CA PRO A 196 -9.49 4.15 24.20
C PRO A 196 -8.23 4.79 23.64
N ASP A 197 -7.71 4.28 22.53
CA ASP A 197 -6.66 4.95 21.77
C ASP A 197 -7.25 6.17 21.04
N LEU A 198 -6.92 7.37 21.52
CA LEU A 198 -7.41 8.60 20.92
C LEU A 198 -6.61 8.99 19.67
N GLY A 199 -5.57 8.24 19.31
CA GLY A 199 -4.77 8.45 18.12
C GLY A 199 -4.13 9.83 18.10
N ARG A 200 -4.29 10.54 16.98
CA ARG A 200 -3.74 11.88 16.78
C ARG A 200 -4.26 12.91 17.78
N ALA A 201 -5.42 12.72 18.40
CA ALA A 201 -5.92 13.65 19.42
C ALA A 201 -5.04 13.71 20.67
N GLU A 202 -4.24 12.67 20.97
CA GLU A 202 -3.26 12.72 22.07
C GLU A 202 -2.16 13.76 21.80
N ILE A 203 -1.96 14.15 20.54
CA ILE A 203 -0.95 15.13 20.11
C ILE A 203 -1.58 16.47 19.70
N ALA A 204 -2.63 16.43 18.87
CA ALA A 204 -3.24 17.62 18.27
C ALA A 204 -4.55 18.06 18.96
N GLY A 205 -5.08 17.27 19.88
CA GLY A 205 -6.31 17.59 20.61
C GLY A 205 -7.59 17.42 19.80
N LYS A 206 -8.58 18.25 20.13
CA LYS A 206 -9.97 18.11 19.69
C LYS A 206 -10.14 18.11 18.17
N GLY A 207 -10.93 17.18 17.65
CA GLY A 207 -11.22 17.01 16.22
C GLY A 207 -10.42 15.89 15.56
N TYR A 208 -9.41 15.34 16.25
CA TYR A 208 -8.58 14.23 15.78
C TYR A 208 -8.84 12.93 16.56
N GLU A 209 -9.93 12.85 17.31
CA GLU A 209 -10.22 11.69 18.16
C GLU A 209 -10.29 10.41 17.30
N ARG A 210 -9.41 9.46 17.62
CA ARG A 210 -9.26 8.16 16.94
C ARG A 210 -8.80 8.28 15.49
N ALA A 211 -8.17 9.39 15.13
CA ALA A 211 -7.59 9.59 13.81
C ALA A 211 -6.16 9.02 13.78
N PHE A 212 -5.85 8.24 12.75
CA PHE A 212 -4.53 7.64 12.54
C PHE A 212 -4.01 7.98 11.15
N LYS A 213 -2.68 8.07 11.04
CA LYS A 213 -1.99 8.31 9.77
C LYS A 213 -2.35 7.20 8.79
N VAL A 214 -2.65 7.57 7.54
CA VAL A 214 -2.87 6.59 6.47
C VAL A 214 -1.55 5.85 6.19
N PRO A 215 -1.46 4.53 6.44
CA PRO A 215 -0.22 3.78 6.22
C PRO A 215 0.03 3.54 4.73
N THR A 216 1.27 3.18 4.38
CA THR A 216 1.58 2.64 3.05
C THR A 216 0.92 1.27 2.88
N LEU A 217 0.46 0.98 1.66
CA LEU A 217 0.04 -0.38 1.27
C LEU A 217 1.14 -1.16 0.54
N ARG A 218 2.34 -0.59 0.37
CA ARG A 218 3.46 -1.36 -0.17
C ARG A 218 3.85 -2.44 0.82
N ASN A 219 4.11 -3.64 0.30
CA ASN A 219 4.38 -4.83 1.11
C ASN A 219 3.26 -5.23 2.08
N ILE A 220 2.01 -4.80 1.87
CA ILE A 220 0.88 -5.11 2.77
C ILE A 220 0.61 -6.61 2.92
N ALA A 221 0.92 -7.43 1.90
CA ALA A 221 0.80 -8.88 1.98
C ALA A 221 1.75 -9.51 3.03
N LEU A 222 2.80 -8.80 3.47
CA LEU A 222 3.79 -9.30 4.42
C LEU A 222 3.47 -8.98 5.90
N THR A 223 2.47 -8.13 6.16
CA THR A 223 2.36 -7.40 7.43
C THR A 223 1.09 -7.71 8.22
N ALA A 224 0.43 -8.83 7.98
CA ALA A 224 -0.70 -9.26 8.81
C ALA A 224 -0.26 -9.41 10.29
N PRO A 225 -1.10 -9.10 11.28
CA PRO A 225 -2.47 -8.58 11.15
C PRO A 225 -2.53 -7.06 10.86
N TYR A 226 -3.69 -6.58 10.45
CA TYR A 226 -3.89 -5.26 9.87
C TYR A 226 -4.50 -4.22 10.82
N MET A 227 -4.34 -2.95 10.44
CA MET A 227 -4.69 -1.75 11.22
C MET A 227 -3.71 -1.45 12.37
N HIS A 228 -3.86 -0.29 12.99
CA HIS A 228 -2.98 0.18 14.08
C HIS A 228 -2.95 -0.76 15.30
N ASN A 229 -3.98 -1.59 15.47
CA ASN A 229 -4.15 -2.51 16.59
C ASN A 229 -4.30 -3.98 16.15
N GLY A 230 -4.11 -4.30 14.87
CA GLY A 230 -4.20 -5.68 14.38
C GLY A 230 -5.59 -6.32 14.44
N ALA A 231 -6.66 -5.53 14.34
CA ALA A 231 -8.04 -6.02 14.46
C ALA A 231 -8.45 -7.05 13.39
N PHE A 232 -7.75 -7.10 12.25
CA PHE A 232 -8.07 -7.98 11.13
C PHE A 232 -6.88 -8.87 10.77
N GLN A 233 -7.13 -10.15 10.51
CA GLN A 233 -6.10 -11.15 10.20
C GLN A 233 -5.81 -11.27 8.71
N THR A 234 -6.77 -10.94 7.85
CA THR A 234 -6.68 -11.09 6.39
C THR A 234 -7.00 -9.79 5.68
N LEU A 235 -6.53 -9.64 4.44
CA LEU A 235 -6.94 -8.53 3.57
C LEU A 235 -8.44 -8.58 3.27
N ASP A 236 -9.03 -9.77 3.19
CA ASP A 236 -10.48 -9.95 3.04
C ASP A 236 -11.28 -9.33 4.18
N GLU A 237 -10.85 -9.53 5.43
CA GLU A 237 -11.49 -8.91 6.60
C GLU A 237 -11.40 -7.38 6.57
N VAL A 238 -10.27 -6.83 6.11
CA VAL A 238 -10.10 -5.38 5.91
C VAL A 238 -11.08 -4.87 4.84
N ILE A 239 -11.15 -5.56 3.70
CA ILE A 239 -12.04 -5.20 2.59
C ILE A 239 -13.50 -5.30 3.04
N ASP A 240 -13.87 -6.32 3.83
CA ASP A 240 -15.22 -6.47 4.40
C ASP A 240 -15.57 -5.32 5.35
N PHE A 241 -14.64 -4.95 6.22
CA PHE A 241 -14.82 -3.82 7.12
C PHE A 241 -15.08 -2.54 6.35
N ASP A 242 -14.27 -2.24 5.33
CA ASP A 242 -14.42 -1.03 4.51
C ASP A 242 -15.72 -1.07 3.68
N ALA A 243 -16.04 -2.20 3.04
CA ALA A 243 -17.27 -2.40 2.27
C ALA A 243 -18.54 -2.22 3.10
N ALA A 244 -18.50 -2.61 4.38
CA ALA A 244 -19.58 -2.37 5.33
C ALA A 244 -19.76 -0.89 5.71
N GLY A 245 -18.85 0.00 5.28
CA GLY A 245 -18.83 1.42 5.67
C GLY A 245 -18.02 1.65 6.95
N GLY A 246 -16.98 0.85 7.17
CA GLY A 246 -16.07 0.93 8.32
C GLY A 246 -16.77 0.78 9.66
N GLY A 247 -16.37 1.60 10.62
CA GLY A 247 -16.90 1.56 11.98
C GLY A 247 -18.41 1.86 12.05
N ALA A 248 -18.98 2.60 11.08
CA ALA A 248 -20.39 2.96 11.11
C ALA A 248 -21.32 1.73 11.13
N ALA A 249 -20.95 0.67 10.40
CA ALA A 249 -21.67 -0.61 10.43
C ALA A 249 -21.52 -1.36 11.76
N HIS A 250 -20.47 -1.09 12.51
CA HIS A 250 -20.14 -1.70 13.79
C HIS A 250 -20.58 -0.84 14.99
N GLY A 251 -21.50 0.12 14.76
CA GLY A 251 -22.06 0.96 15.81
C GLY A 251 -21.16 2.13 16.24
N PHE A 252 -20.03 2.35 15.58
CA PHE A 252 -19.16 3.49 15.79
C PHE A 252 -19.80 4.75 15.21
N LYS A 253 -20.20 5.69 16.07
CA LYS A 253 -20.92 6.93 15.68
C LYS A 253 -20.20 8.24 16.06
N PRO A 254 -18.90 8.43 15.84
CA PRO A 254 -18.32 9.75 16.02
C PRO A 254 -18.59 10.63 14.81
N ALA A 255 -18.77 11.92 15.07
CA ALA A 255 -18.85 12.95 14.05
C ALA A 255 -17.54 13.10 13.24
N THR A 256 -16.47 12.41 13.63
CA THR A 256 -15.14 12.48 13.01
C THR A 256 -14.89 11.38 11.97
N LEU A 257 -15.82 10.43 11.75
CA LEU A 257 -15.67 9.42 10.70
C LEU A 257 -15.47 10.10 9.33
N ASP A 258 -14.46 9.67 8.58
CA ASP A 258 -14.13 10.31 7.30
C ASP A 258 -15.26 10.11 6.28
N ASP A 259 -15.58 11.16 5.51
CA ASP A 259 -16.73 11.22 4.60
C ASP A 259 -16.60 10.28 3.38
N LYS A 260 -15.41 9.71 3.18
CA LYS A 260 -15.07 8.76 2.12
C LYS A 260 -15.38 7.33 2.50
N ILE A 261 -15.51 7.05 3.80
CA ILE A 261 -15.90 5.73 4.29
C ILE A 261 -17.40 5.55 4.04
N ARG A 262 -17.72 4.83 2.96
CA ARG A 262 -19.08 4.61 2.47
C ARG A 262 -19.26 3.15 2.10
N LYS A 263 -20.49 2.67 2.22
CA LYS A 263 -20.83 1.31 1.83
C LYS A 263 -20.63 1.10 0.33
N PHE A 264 -20.09 -0.06 -0.01
CA PHE A 264 -20.03 -0.57 -1.38
C PHE A 264 -20.17 -2.08 -1.37
N GLU A 265 -20.47 -2.67 -2.51
CA GLU A 265 -20.60 -4.11 -2.68
C GLU A 265 -19.54 -4.61 -3.66
N LEU A 266 -18.87 -5.70 -3.34
CA LEU A 266 -18.00 -6.42 -4.28
C LEU A 266 -18.57 -7.81 -4.50
N SER A 267 -18.59 -8.24 -5.75
CA SER A 267 -18.75 -9.66 -6.07
C SER A 267 -17.54 -10.46 -5.56
N THR A 268 -17.66 -11.79 -5.54
CA THR A 268 -16.55 -12.68 -5.17
C THR A 268 -15.32 -12.45 -6.06
N ASP A 269 -15.52 -12.31 -7.37
CA ASP A 269 -14.43 -12.09 -8.32
C ASP A 269 -13.78 -10.72 -8.11
N GLU A 270 -14.56 -9.66 -7.91
CA GLU A 270 -14.02 -8.31 -7.65
C GLU A 270 -13.21 -8.24 -6.35
N ARG A 271 -13.61 -9.00 -5.34
CA ARG A 271 -12.86 -9.13 -4.08
C ARG A 271 -11.52 -9.81 -4.31
N GLN A 272 -11.52 -10.93 -5.02
CA GLN A 272 -10.28 -11.63 -5.38
C GLN A 272 -9.35 -10.74 -6.21
N ASP A 273 -9.90 -10.00 -7.18
CA ASP A 273 -9.16 -9.04 -7.99
C ASP A 273 -8.52 -7.94 -7.11
N MET A 274 -9.25 -7.39 -6.14
CA MET A 274 -8.72 -6.40 -5.19
C MET A 274 -7.55 -6.97 -4.37
N VAL A 275 -7.70 -8.18 -3.81
CA VAL A 275 -6.62 -8.84 -3.06
C VAL A 275 -5.41 -9.10 -3.96
N ALA A 276 -5.62 -9.59 -5.18
CA ALA A 276 -4.56 -9.79 -6.16
C ALA A 276 -3.75 -8.50 -6.40
N PHE A 277 -4.42 -7.37 -6.57
CA PHE A 277 -3.76 -6.09 -6.72
C PHE A 277 -2.93 -5.68 -5.50
N LEU A 278 -3.45 -5.87 -4.27
CA LEU A 278 -2.70 -5.56 -3.06
C LEU A 278 -1.44 -6.43 -2.91
N HIS A 279 -1.51 -7.69 -3.35
CA HIS A 279 -0.35 -8.57 -3.44
C HIS A 279 0.69 -8.07 -4.45
N ALA A 280 0.24 -7.50 -5.58
CA ALA A 280 1.10 -6.93 -6.62
C ALA A 280 1.94 -5.73 -6.16
N LEU A 281 1.65 -5.18 -4.96
CA LEU A 281 2.42 -4.11 -4.30
C LEU A 281 3.60 -4.63 -3.48
N THR A 282 3.85 -5.94 -3.49
CA THR A 282 4.94 -6.58 -2.76
C THR A 282 6.26 -6.49 -3.53
N ASP A 283 7.30 -6.04 -2.83
CA ASP A 283 8.68 -5.89 -3.28
C ASP A 283 9.64 -5.92 -2.08
N GLU A 284 10.44 -6.97 -2.00
CA GLU A 284 11.54 -7.11 -1.04
C GLU A 284 12.92 -6.98 -1.71
N SER A 285 13.02 -6.47 -2.94
CA SER A 285 14.28 -6.43 -3.69
C SER A 285 15.38 -5.58 -3.04
N ASN A 286 15.00 -4.57 -2.26
CA ASN A 286 15.93 -3.76 -1.45
C ASN A 286 15.96 -4.21 0.03
N LYS A 287 15.52 -5.43 0.35
CA LYS A 287 15.61 -5.96 1.71
C LYS A 287 17.09 -6.16 2.07
N PRO A 288 17.60 -5.53 3.14
CA PRO A 288 18.97 -5.71 3.58
C PRO A 288 19.21 -7.13 4.07
N VAL A 289 20.45 -7.59 3.91
CA VAL A 289 20.89 -8.87 4.47
C VAL A 289 20.97 -8.74 6.00
N ILE A 290 20.40 -9.72 6.71
CA ILE A 290 20.56 -9.83 8.16
C ILE A 290 22.04 -10.17 8.44
N PRO A 291 22.77 -9.36 9.23
CA PRO A 291 24.19 -9.59 9.45
C PRO A 291 24.44 -10.81 10.34
N ASP A 292 25.50 -11.58 10.07
CA ASP A 292 25.87 -12.74 10.90
C ASP A 292 26.30 -12.36 12.33
N LYS A 293 26.82 -11.14 12.49
CA LYS A 293 27.28 -10.58 13.75
C LYS A 293 27.19 -9.06 13.74
N VAL A 294 27.13 -8.47 14.93
CA VAL A 294 27.25 -7.03 15.13
C VAL A 294 28.53 -6.70 15.91
N PRO A 295 29.08 -5.49 15.76
CA PRO A 295 30.31 -5.08 16.46
C PRO A 295 30.30 -5.27 17.99
N SER A 296 29.12 -5.16 18.62
CA SER A 296 28.96 -5.40 20.07
C SER A 296 29.09 -6.86 20.49
N GLY A 297 29.06 -7.81 19.54
CA GLY A 297 29.04 -9.25 19.83
C GLY A 297 27.70 -9.79 20.37
N LEU A 298 26.68 -8.94 20.50
CA LEU A 298 25.33 -9.38 20.87
C LEU A 298 24.70 -10.22 19.76
N SER A 299 23.74 -11.07 20.15
CA SER A 299 23.00 -11.92 19.21
C SER A 299 22.23 -11.09 18.18
N VAL A 300 22.28 -11.52 16.93
CA VAL A 300 21.42 -11.01 15.86
C VAL A 300 20.14 -11.85 15.79
N VAL A 301 19.02 -11.24 15.42
CA VAL A 301 17.78 -11.97 15.17
C VAL A 301 18.00 -13.03 14.09
N PRO A 302 17.53 -14.28 14.26
CA PRO A 302 17.59 -15.29 13.21
C PRO A 302 16.68 -14.89 12.03
N SER A 303 16.97 -15.40 10.84
CA SER A 303 16.01 -15.34 9.75
C SER A 303 14.74 -16.13 10.08
N LEU A 304 13.61 -15.67 9.57
CA LEU A 304 12.29 -16.24 9.79
C LEU A 304 11.59 -16.52 8.47
N GLU A 305 10.68 -17.49 8.49
CA GLU A 305 9.64 -17.58 7.47
C GLU A 305 8.51 -16.63 7.86
N ASN A 306 8.04 -15.82 6.91
CA ASN A 306 6.95 -14.90 7.15
C ASN A 306 5.64 -15.68 7.35
N GLN A 307 4.96 -15.42 8.46
CA GLN A 307 3.76 -16.16 8.89
C GLN A 307 2.46 -15.52 8.39
N SER A 308 2.55 -14.49 7.55
CA SER A 308 1.38 -13.84 6.96
C SER A 308 0.55 -14.86 6.16
N ILE A 309 -0.73 -14.95 6.50
CA ILE A 309 -1.69 -15.85 5.85
C ILE A 309 -1.84 -15.57 4.36
N GLU A 310 -1.58 -14.32 3.96
CA GLU A 310 -1.56 -13.89 2.56
C GLU A 310 -0.53 -14.68 1.75
N LEU A 311 0.66 -14.93 2.31
CA LEU A 311 1.75 -15.62 1.61
C LEU A 311 1.52 -17.13 1.50
N ALA A 312 0.88 -17.72 2.50
CA ALA A 312 0.59 -19.16 2.51
C ALA A 312 -0.55 -19.58 1.58
N GLY A 313 -1.45 -18.65 1.21
CA GLY A 313 -2.68 -18.97 0.49
C GLY A 313 -2.75 -18.54 -0.98
N HIS A 314 -1.98 -17.52 -1.41
CA HIS A 314 -2.38 -16.76 -2.60
C HIS A 314 -1.28 -16.35 -3.59
N MET A 315 0.02 -16.47 -3.24
CA MET A 315 1.08 -15.96 -4.12
C MET A 315 1.04 -16.63 -5.51
N ASP A 316 1.06 -17.97 -5.57
CA ASP A 316 1.13 -18.72 -6.83
C ASP A 316 -0.13 -18.59 -7.73
N GLU A 317 -1.27 -18.16 -7.18
CA GLU A 317 -2.52 -17.99 -7.93
C GLU A 317 -2.56 -16.66 -8.70
N PHE A 318 -1.95 -15.61 -8.16
CA PHE A 318 -1.98 -14.27 -8.76
C PHE A 318 -0.82 -14.00 -9.75
N GLU A 319 0.28 -14.75 -9.67
CA GLU A 319 1.50 -14.47 -10.46
C GLU A 319 1.48 -14.97 -11.91
N LYS A 320 0.38 -15.53 -12.42
CA LYS A 320 0.34 -15.99 -13.82
C LYS A 320 -0.10 -14.86 -14.73
N PRO A 321 0.81 -14.14 -15.44
CA PRO A 321 0.41 -13.22 -16.48
C PRO A 321 -0.28 -14.04 -17.57
N GLU A 322 -1.60 -13.89 -17.65
CA GLU A 322 -2.35 -14.42 -18.77
C GLU A 322 -1.88 -13.67 -20.02
N GLN A 323 -1.23 -14.37 -20.95
CA GLN A 323 -0.80 -13.78 -22.21
C GLN A 323 -2.02 -13.56 -23.09
N VAL A 324 -2.58 -12.35 -23.05
CA VAL A 324 -3.61 -11.97 -23.99
C VAL A 324 -2.95 -11.68 -25.34
N ILE A 325 -3.17 -12.57 -26.30
CA ILE A 325 -2.69 -12.39 -27.68
C ILE A 325 -3.79 -11.73 -28.50
N LEU A 326 -3.74 -10.40 -28.58
CA LEU A 326 -4.56 -9.65 -29.54
C LEU A 326 -3.87 -9.61 -30.90
N LYS A 327 -4.67 -9.68 -31.97
CA LYS A 327 -4.15 -9.57 -33.33
C LYS A 327 -3.73 -8.13 -33.61
N ARG A 328 -2.46 -7.93 -33.97
CA ARG A 328 -1.93 -6.62 -34.37
C ARG A 328 -1.70 -6.56 -35.88
N ALA A 329 -2.16 -5.50 -36.52
CA ALA A 329 -1.94 -5.19 -37.95
C ALA A 329 -1.42 -3.75 -38.09
N GLY A 330 -0.10 -3.59 -38.10
CA GLY A 330 0.53 -2.27 -38.03
C GLY A 330 0.22 -1.57 -36.70
N LYS A 331 -0.35 -0.36 -36.78
CA LYS A 331 -0.81 0.42 -35.61
C LYS A 331 -2.22 0.05 -35.13
N ARG A 332 -2.81 -1.03 -35.65
CA ARG A 332 -4.16 -1.46 -35.27
C ARG A 332 -4.07 -2.68 -34.37
N ILE A 333 -4.72 -2.62 -33.22
CA ILE A 333 -4.95 -3.75 -32.31
C ILE A 333 -6.40 -4.18 -32.51
N ILE A 334 -6.63 -5.44 -32.84
CA ILE A 334 -7.96 -5.95 -33.15
C ILE A 334 -8.51 -6.67 -31.92
N VAL A 335 -9.70 -6.26 -31.51
CA VAL A 335 -10.47 -6.84 -30.40
C VAL A 335 -11.73 -7.49 -30.97
N ASP A 336 -11.79 -8.82 -30.86
CA ASP A 336 -12.97 -9.62 -31.19
C ASP A 336 -13.95 -9.69 -30.00
N PRO A 337 -15.24 -10.08 -30.19
CA PRO A 337 -16.23 -10.12 -29.11
C PRO A 337 -15.94 -11.09 -27.96
N SER A 338 -14.99 -12.02 -28.13
CA SER A 338 -14.53 -12.92 -27.07
C SER A 338 -13.35 -12.36 -26.26
N GLN A 339 -12.88 -11.16 -26.61
CA GLN A 339 -11.74 -10.48 -25.98
C GLN A 339 -12.23 -9.21 -25.27
N THR A 340 -11.41 -8.64 -24.41
CA THR A 340 -11.75 -7.37 -23.75
C THR A 340 -11.18 -6.19 -24.53
N ILE A 341 -11.90 -5.07 -24.51
CA ILE A 341 -11.42 -3.81 -25.05
C ILE A 341 -10.29 -3.28 -24.16
N GLN A 342 -10.37 -3.51 -22.85
CA GLN A 342 -9.35 -3.13 -21.88
C GLN A 342 -7.97 -3.70 -22.23
N ASP A 343 -7.86 -4.99 -22.58
CA ASP A 343 -6.60 -5.59 -23.02
C ASP A 343 -6.05 -4.87 -24.27
N GLY A 344 -6.94 -4.42 -25.16
CA GLY A 344 -6.59 -3.62 -26.33
C GLY A 344 -5.99 -2.27 -25.97
N ILE A 345 -6.59 -1.57 -25.01
CA ILE A 345 -6.11 -0.29 -24.48
C ILE A 345 -4.75 -0.47 -23.80
N GLU A 346 -4.58 -1.54 -23.04
CA GLU A 346 -3.33 -1.87 -22.34
C GLU A 346 -2.21 -2.23 -23.31
N MET A 347 -2.50 -2.91 -24.43
CA MET A 347 -1.51 -3.19 -25.48
C MET A 347 -1.21 -1.97 -26.38
N ALA A 348 -2.04 -0.93 -26.36
CA ALA A 348 -1.90 0.24 -27.22
C ALA A 348 -0.69 1.11 -26.83
N GLN A 349 0.11 1.49 -27.82
CA GLN A 349 1.15 2.50 -27.72
C GLN A 349 0.66 3.82 -28.34
N ALA A 350 1.38 4.90 -28.09
CA ALA A 350 1.07 6.19 -28.69
C ALA A 350 0.99 6.11 -30.22
N GLY A 351 -0.15 6.51 -30.78
CA GLY A 351 -0.52 6.47 -32.19
C GLY A 351 -1.24 5.21 -32.62
N ASP A 352 -1.47 4.25 -31.73
CA ASP A 352 -2.24 3.04 -32.03
C ASP A 352 -3.75 3.28 -32.04
N THR A 353 -4.45 2.41 -32.76
CA THR A 353 -5.91 2.31 -32.80
C THR A 353 -6.34 0.94 -32.28
N VAL A 354 -7.13 0.92 -31.20
CA VAL A 354 -7.86 -0.25 -30.71
C VAL A 354 -9.14 -0.38 -31.53
N MET A 355 -9.14 -1.31 -32.48
CA MET A 355 -10.24 -1.63 -33.39
C MET A 355 -11.14 -2.68 -32.76
N VAL A 356 -12.37 -2.29 -32.39
CA VAL A 356 -13.33 -3.16 -31.70
C VAL A 356 -14.41 -3.64 -32.66
N PHE A 357 -14.55 -4.96 -32.81
CA PHE A 357 -15.58 -5.54 -33.68
C PHE A 357 -16.96 -5.56 -32.99
N PRO A 358 -18.08 -5.64 -33.74
CA PRO A 358 -19.41 -5.70 -33.13
C PRO A 358 -19.59 -6.91 -32.22
N GLY A 359 -20.06 -6.62 -31.02
CA GLY A 359 -20.25 -7.55 -29.91
C GLY A 359 -20.78 -6.79 -28.70
N GLU A 360 -21.17 -7.50 -27.66
CA GLU A 360 -21.54 -6.91 -26.38
C GLU A 360 -20.40 -7.10 -25.37
N TYR A 361 -19.91 -5.99 -24.83
CA TYR A 361 -18.77 -5.90 -23.94
C TYR A 361 -19.26 -5.35 -22.59
N SER A 362 -19.07 -6.11 -21.52
CA SER A 362 -19.45 -5.67 -20.17
C SER A 362 -18.20 -5.40 -19.35
N GLU A 363 -17.71 -4.16 -19.45
CA GLU A 363 -16.49 -3.70 -18.80
C GLU A 363 -16.53 -2.18 -18.60
N THR A 364 -15.69 -1.67 -17.69
CA THR A 364 -15.36 -0.24 -17.59
C THR A 364 -14.00 -0.03 -18.22
N LEU A 365 -13.94 0.77 -19.29
CA LEU A 365 -12.70 1.07 -19.99
C LEU A 365 -11.84 2.05 -19.20
N MET A 366 -10.65 1.61 -18.86
CA MET A 366 -9.73 2.34 -18.01
C MET A 366 -8.57 2.88 -18.85
N ILE A 367 -8.56 4.20 -19.06
CA ILE A 367 -7.74 4.86 -20.07
C ILE A 367 -6.72 5.80 -19.41
N ASP A 368 -5.51 5.28 -19.16
CA ASP A 368 -4.39 6.07 -18.60
C ASP A 368 -3.29 6.35 -19.64
N LYS A 369 -3.69 6.47 -20.90
CA LYS A 369 -2.78 6.64 -22.04
C LYS A 369 -3.14 7.85 -22.86
N SER A 370 -2.13 8.41 -23.50
CA SER A 370 -2.27 9.54 -24.42
C SER A 370 -1.99 9.12 -25.85
N ASN A 371 -2.59 9.84 -26.81
CA ASN A 371 -2.42 9.64 -28.25
C ASN A 371 -2.93 8.28 -28.75
N ILE A 372 -4.07 7.79 -28.27
CA ILE A 372 -4.65 6.53 -28.77
C ILE A 372 -6.06 6.76 -29.32
N THR A 373 -6.49 5.89 -30.22
CA THR A 373 -7.86 5.86 -30.74
C THR A 373 -8.52 4.55 -30.35
N ILE A 374 -9.72 4.60 -29.78
CA ILE A 374 -10.59 3.45 -29.53
C ILE A 374 -11.72 3.54 -30.55
N MET A 375 -11.69 2.66 -31.55
CA MET A 375 -12.56 2.72 -32.73
C MET A 375 -13.40 1.45 -32.83
N GLY A 376 -14.70 1.58 -32.56
CA GLY A 376 -15.66 0.56 -32.93
C GLY A 376 -15.82 0.50 -34.44
N GLN A 377 -15.83 -0.72 -34.96
CA GLN A 377 -16.04 -1.00 -36.37
C GLN A 377 -17.50 -1.36 -36.59
N GLN A 378 -18.21 -0.60 -37.43
CA GLN A 378 -19.54 -1.01 -37.87
C GLN A 378 -19.44 -2.19 -38.83
N LYS A 379 -20.20 -3.25 -38.58
CA LYS A 379 -20.34 -4.40 -39.48
C LYS A 379 -21.79 -4.87 -39.47
N ASP A 380 -22.35 -5.10 -40.65
CA ASP A 380 -23.74 -5.54 -40.83
C ASP A 380 -24.74 -4.63 -40.06
N ASP A 381 -24.53 -3.32 -40.17
CA ASP A 381 -25.25 -2.24 -39.47
C ASP A 381 -25.19 -2.26 -37.92
N ALA A 382 -24.42 -3.16 -37.32
CA ALA A 382 -24.21 -3.24 -35.88
C ALA A 382 -22.94 -2.49 -35.43
N TRP A 383 -23.06 -1.71 -34.36
CA TRP A 383 -21.94 -1.15 -33.60
C TRP A 383 -21.58 -2.05 -32.42
N PRO A 384 -20.33 -2.03 -31.93
CA PRO A 384 -19.98 -2.58 -30.63
C PRO A 384 -20.79 -1.92 -29.50
N ILE A 385 -21.22 -2.72 -28.54
CA ILE A 385 -22.05 -2.29 -27.41
C ILE A 385 -21.22 -2.42 -26.12
N LEU A 386 -21.00 -1.31 -25.43
CA LEU A 386 -20.59 -1.28 -24.04
C LEU A 386 -21.85 -1.38 -23.17
N ASN A 387 -21.98 -2.44 -22.38
CA ASN A 387 -23.14 -2.72 -21.54
C ASN A 387 -22.76 -2.77 -20.06
N GLY A 388 -23.23 -1.80 -19.29
CA GLY A 388 -23.02 -1.72 -17.84
C GLY A 388 -23.87 -2.69 -17.03
N GLN A 389 -24.85 -3.36 -17.65
CA GLN A 389 -25.76 -4.35 -17.06
C GLN A 389 -26.50 -3.85 -15.80
N ASN A 390 -26.69 -2.54 -15.67
CA ASN A 390 -27.23 -1.87 -14.49
C ASN A 390 -26.39 -2.11 -13.22
N ARG A 391 -25.10 -2.43 -13.40
CA ARG A 391 -24.15 -2.77 -12.33
C ARG A 391 -22.91 -1.88 -12.37
N LEU A 392 -22.35 -1.66 -13.56
CA LEU A 392 -21.16 -0.85 -13.74
C LEU A 392 -21.52 0.64 -13.72
N PRO A 393 -20.77 1.47 -12.98
CA PRO A 393 -21.06 2.90 -12.89
C PRO A 393 -20.72 3.63 -14.19
N ASP A 394 -19.55 3.36 -14.76
CA ASP A 394 -19.01 4.13 -15.88
C ASP A 394 -18.55 3.19 -17.00
N ALA A 395 -18.79 3.56 -18.25
CA ALA A 395 -18.34 2.84 -19.44
C ALA A 395 -16.87 3.12 -19.75
N ALA A 396 -16.39 4.34 -19.50
CA ALA A 396 -14.97 4.65 -19.54
C ALA A 396 -14.58 5.67 -18.46
N VAL A 397 -13.46 5.43 -17.79
CA VAL A 397 -12.82 6.33 -16.83
C VAL A 397 -11.34 6.45 -17.16
N GLY A 398 -10.75 7.63 -17.06
CA GLY A 398 -9.32 7.74 -17.36
C GLY A 398 -8.73 9.13 -17.26
N THR A 399 -7.42 9.18 -17.48
CA THR A 399 -6.62 10.40 -17.53
C THR A 399 -5.64 10.29 -18.70
N GLY A 400 -5.76 11.16 -19.71
CA GLY A 400 -4.88 11.10 -20.88
C GLY A 400 -5.28 12.12 -21.95
N SER A 401 -4.35 12.51 -22.81
CA SER A 401 -4.60 13.54 -23.83
C SER A 401 -4.57 12.98 -25.24
N ASN A 402 -5.23 13.65 -26.18
CA ASN A 402 -5.35 13.23 -27.58
C ASN A 402 -5.97 11.83 -27.70
N ILE A 403 -7.11 11.63 -27.05
CA ILE A 403 -7.86 10.38 -27.07
C ILE A 403 -9.07 10.56 -27.98
N GLU A 404 -9.30 9.61 -28.90
CA GLU A 404 -10.55 9.52 -29.64
C GLU A 404 -11.28 8.23 -29.28
N ILE A 405 -12.55 8.33 -28.88
CA ILE A 405 -13.47 7.18 -28.74
C ILE A 405 -14.56 7.34 -29.79
N ASN A 406 -14.67 6.37 -30.69
CA ASN A 406 -15.53 6.46 -31.87
C ASN A 406 -16.32 5.19 -32.11
N GLY A 407 -17.63 5.31 -32.32
CA GLY A 407 -18.46 4.23 -32.87
C GLY A 407 -18.87 3.18 -31.85
N PHE A 408 -19.59 3.59 -30.80
CA PHE A 408 -20.05 2.69 -29.75
C PHE A 408 -21.51 2.95 -29.40
N VAL A 409 -22.22 1.89 -29.05
CA VAL A 409 -23.45 1.97 -28.26
C VAL A 409 -23.05 1.84 -26.79
N ILE A 410 -23.55 2.71 -25.92
CA ILE A 410 -23.30 2.69 -24.48
C ILE A 410 -24.65 2.55 -23.80
N LYS A 411 -24.84 1.47 -23.03
CA LYS A 411 -26.11 1.21 -22.35
C LYS A 411 -25.98 0.67 -20.94
N ASP A 412 -27.03 0.89 -20.14
CA ASP A 412 -27.21 0.29 -18.82
C ASP A 412 -26.07 0.58 -17.81
N TYR A 413 -25.41 1.74 -17.89
CA TYR A 413 -24.44 2.20 -16.87
C TYR A 413 -25.12 3.09 -15.83
N THR A 414 -24.72 2.98 -14.56
CA THR A 414 -25.44 3.62 -13.45
C THR A 414 -24.97 5.03 -13.08
N ALA A 415 -23.88 5.52 -13.69
CA ALA A 415 -23.29 6.84 -13.44
C ALA A 415 -22.95 7.62 -14.74
N ASN A 416 -21.68 7.95 -15.01
CA ASN A 416 -21.32 9.04 -15.94
C ASN A 416 -21.19 8.63 -17.41
N GLY A 417 -21.27 7.34 -17.73
CA GLY A 417 -21.06 6.83 -19.09
C GLY A 417 -19.59 6.95 -19.54
N LEU A 418 -19.14 8.09 -20.05
CA LEU A 418 -17.74 8.31 -20.46
C LEU A 418 -17.14 9.51 -19.72
N MET A 419 -16.10 9.27 -18.91
CA MET A 419 -15.45 10.29 -18.09
C MET A 419 -13.93 10.27 -18.28
N LEU A 420 -13.36 11.32 -18.88
CA LEU A 420 -11.91 11.51 -18.95
C LEU A 420 -11.51 12.78 -18.19
N ASN A 421 -10.79 12.59 -17.08
CA ASN A 421 -10.45 13.67 -16.15
C ASN A 421 -9.12 14.31 -16.53
N ARG A 422 -9.03 15.64 -16.34
CA ARG A 422 -7.83 16.45 -16.60
C ARG A 422 -7.16 16.16 -17.97
N SER A 423 -8.00 15.89 -18.96
CA SER A 423 -7.61 15.40 -20.28
C SER A 423 -7.73 16.51 -21.33
N MET A 424 -6.79 16.60 -22.27
CA MET A 424 -6.81 17.58 -23.36
C MET A 424 -7.08 16.90 -24.71
N ALA A 425 -7.79 17.58 -25.61
CA ALA A 425 -8.07 17.10 -26.97
C ALA A 425 -8.72 15.69 -27.00
N VAL A 426 -9.76 15.52 -26.20
CA VAL A 426 -10.60 14.31 -26.20
C VAL A 426 -11.71 14.47 -27.23
N THR A 427 -11.90 13.46 -28.09
CA THR A 427 -12.98 13.43 -29.08
C THR A 427 -13.86 12.21 -28.85
N PHE A 428 -15.17 12.43 -28.66
CA PHE A 428 -16.18 11.39 -28.70
C PHE A 428 -16.95 11.52 -30.03
N ARG A 429 -17.02 10.46 -30.84
CA ARG A 429 -17.67 10.46 -32.16
C ARG A 429 -18.58 9.25 -32.32
N ASN A 430 -19.73 9.40 -32.98
CA ASN A 430 -20.67 8.30 -33.25
C ASN A 430 -20.98 7.47 -31.99
N ILE A 431 -21.21 8.16 -30.87
CA ILE A 431 -21.60 7.53 -29.60
C ILE A 431 -23.12 7.54 -29.51
N HIS A 432 -23.70 6.36 -29.32
CA HIS A 432 -25.13 6.16 -29.17
C HIS A 432 -25.39 5.73 -27.72
N CYS A 433 -26.01 6.59 -26.92
CA CYS A 433 -26.36 6.23 -25.54
C CYS A 433 -27.80 5.74 -25.47
N ASP A 434 -28.03 4.61 -24.79
CA ASP A 434 -29.34 4.02 -24.55
C ASP A 434 -29.44 3.64 -23.07
N ASN A 435 -30.31 4.29 -22.30
CA ASN A 435 -30.41 4.10 -20.85
C ASN A 435 -31.78 3.57 -20.45
#